data_AF-A0A1G9W371-F1
#
_entry.id   AF-A0A1G9W371-F1
#
_cell.length_a   1.000
_cell.length_b   1.000
_cell.length_c   1.000
_cell.angle_alpha   90.00
_cell.angle_beta   90.00
_cell.angle_gamma   90.00
#
_symmetry.space_group_name_H-M   'P 1'
#
loop_
_entity.id
_entity.type
_entity.pdbx_description
1 polymer ?
#
loop_
_entity_poly.entity_id
_entity_poly.type
_entity_poly.pdbx_seq_one_letter_code
_entity_poly.pdbx_strand_id
1 'polypeptide(L)'
;MRRDPGYRVRRPVLVLIASLAIANGSARCQTVEDGSEATIGAPDTRIVLDLIRQDLDSPDAKVTALRRSGRTHICGSVNVKNRDGLYTGERGFVIDLDARRFGRVPDGPELLNPRSVGFEEKEAIRRSYFRLCLDD
;
A
#
# COMPACT_ATOMS: atom_id res chain seq x y z
N MET A 1 -76.49 35.00 8.45
CA MET A 1 -76.00 35.88 7.36
C MET A 1 -74.52 36.16 7.64
N ARG A 2 -73.66 35.82 6.66
CA ARG A 2 -72.19 36.00 6.58
C ARG A 2 -71.26 35.30 7.60
N ARG A 3 -70.78 34.11 7.19
CA ARG A 3 -69.33 33.76 7.17
C ARG A 3 -68.61 34.79 6.27
N ASP A 4 -67.34 35.16 6.45
CA ASP A 4 -66.10 34.39 6.21
C ASP A 4 -64.91 35.42 6.28
N PRO A 5 -63.61 35.11 6.00
CA PRO A 5 -62.59 34.69 6.97
C PRO A 5 -61.23 35.42 6.76
N GLY A 6 -60.15 34.91 7.38
CA GLY A 6 -58.80 34.96 6.79
C GLY A 6 -57.75 35.65 7.66
N TYR A 7 -56.72 34.91 8.12
CA TYR A 7 -55.49 34.49 7.41
C TYR A 7 -54.33 35.38 7.92
N ARG A 8 -53.11 34.94 8.24
CA ARG A 8 -52.38 33.70 7.99
C ARG A 8 -51.11 33.73 8.87
N VAL A 9 -50.81 32.60 9.51
CA VAL A 9 -49.48 32.26 10.04
C VAL A 9 -48.51 32.08 8.87
N ARG A 10 -47.27 32.60 8.94
CA ARG A 10 -46.06 31.98 8.35
C ARG A 10 -44.81 32.33 9.17
N ARG A 11 -44.29 31.35 9.91
CA ARG A 11 -42.96 31.37 10.56
C ARG A 11 -41.88 31.13 9.48
N PRO A 12 -40.72 31.80 9.54
CA PRO A 12 -39.63 31.58 8.59
C PRO A 12 -38.95 30.23 8.87
N VAL A 13 -38.87 29.40 7.82
CA VAL A 13 -38.13 28.13 7.81
C VAL A 13 -36.65 28.46 7.63
N LEU A 14 -35.84 28.10 8.64
CA LEU A 14 -34.39 28.15 8.58
C LEU A 14 -33.91 26.91 7.81
N VAL A 15 -33.43 27.10 6.59
CA VAL A 15 -32.86 26.04 5.75
C VAL A 15 -31.42 25.82 6.17
N LEU A 16 -31.15 24.68 6.82
CA LEU A 16 -29.81 24.21 7.17
C LEU A 16 -29.18 23.58 5.90
N ILE A 17 -28.23 24.26 5.27
CA ILE A 17 -27.49 23.72 4.13
C ILE A 17 -26.36 22.84 4.69
N ALA A 18 -26.55 21.53 4.65
CA ALA A 18 -25.52 20.54 4.95
C ALA A 18 -24.62 20.36 3.72
N SER A 19 -23.44 20.98 3.75
CA SER A 19 -22.41 20.82 2.73
C SER A 19 -21.78 19.42 2.87
N LEU A 20 -22.24 18.46 2.07
CA LEU A 20 -21.61 17.15 1.93
C LEU A 20 -20.32 17.33 1.11
N ALA A 21 -19.18 17.49 1.79
CA ALA A 21 -17.87 17.43 1.16
C ALA A 21 -17.58 15.97 0.77
N ILE A 22 -17.92 15.60 -0.46
CA ILE A 22 -17.50 14.33 -1.05
C ILE A 22 -15.99 14.45 -1.28
N ALA A 23 -15.20 13.93 -0.34
CA ALA A 23 -13.78 13.70 -0.51
C ALA A 23 -13.59 12.66 -1.63
N ASN A 24 -13.45 13.12 -2.87
CA ASN A 24 -13.00 12.32 -4.01
C ASN A 24 -11.48 12.07 -3.92
N GLY A 25 -11.01 11.59 -2.78
CA GLY A 25 -9.73 10.89 -2.71
C GLY A 25 -10.02 9.47 -3.16
N SER A 26 -9.58 9.07 -4.35
CA SER A 26 -9.51 7.66 -4.69
C SER A 26 -8.58 7.00 -3.67
N ALA A 27 -9.15 6.46 -2.60
CA ALA A 27 -8.49 5.54 -1.71
C ALA A 27 -8.25 4.28 -2.53
N ARG A 28 -7.20 4.30 -3.38
CA ARG A 28 -6.67 3.10 -3.99
C ARG A 28 -6.12 2.30 -2.83
N CYS A 29 -6.98 1.43 -2.30
CA CYS A 29 -6.58 0.44 -1.33
C CYS A 29 -5.61 -0.46 -2.09
N GLN A 30 -4.32 -0.33 -1.79
CA GLN A 30 -3.32 -1.25 -2.30
C GLN A 30 -3.76 -2.66 -1.91
N THR A 31 -3.82 -3.57 -2.88
CA THR A 31 -4.27 -4.94 -2.67
C THR A 31 -3.23 -5.90 -3.21
N VAL A 32 -3.35 -7.15 -2.78
CA VAL A 32 -2.58 -8.27 -3.29
C VAL A 32 -3.34 -8.85 -4.49
N GLU A 33 -2.70 -8.94 -5.65
CA GLU A 33 -3.42 -9.19 -6.91
C GLU A 33 -3.72 -10.67 -7.18
N ASP A 34 -3.00 -11.58 -6.53
CA ASP A 34 -3.00 -13.01 -6.84
C ASP A 34 -3.60 -13.90 -5.74
N GLY A 35 -4.13 -13.31 -4.67
CA GLY A 35 -4.72 -14.04 -3.54
C GLY A 35 -3.70 -14.68 -2.60
N SER A 36 -2.40 -14.42 -2.79
CA SER A 36 -1.31 -14.99 -1.97
C SER A 36 -1.35 -14.55 -0.51
N GLU A 37 -2.08 -13.48 -0.19
CA GLU A 37 -2.32 -13.03 1.18
C GLU A 37 -3.00 -14.08 2.07
N ALA A 38 -3.73 -15.03 1.47
CA ALA A 38 -4.35 -16.14 2.19
C ALA A 38 -3.33 -17.01 2.92
N THR A 39 -2.08 -17.05 2.45
CA THR A 39 -1.01 -17.89 3.04
C THR A 39 -0.38 -17.27 4.29
N ILE A 40 -0.44 -15.94 4.43
CA ILE A 40 0.17 -15.21 5.56
C ILE A 40 -0.88 -14.72 6.58
N GLY A 41 -2.14 -14.60 6.15
CA GLY A 41 -3.26 -14.16 6.97
C GLY A 41 -3.42 -12.64 7.06
N ALA A 42 -4.67 -12.20 7.25
CA ALA A 42 -5.05 -10.78 7.18
C ALA A 42 -4.28 -9.81 8.10
N PRO A 43 -3.87 -10.16 9.34
CA PRO A 43 -3.07 -9.27 10.17
C PRO A 43 -1.71 -8.93 9.53
N ASP A 44 -1.03 -9.94 9.00
CA ASP A 44 0.30 -9.75 8.42
C ASP A 44 0.20 -9.09 7.04
N THR A 45 -0.83 -9.40 6.25
CA THR A 45 -1.11 -8.70 4.99
C THR A 45 -1.23 -7.19 5.20
N ARG A 46 -1.89 -6.75 6.28
CA ARG A 46 -1.99 -5.32 6.60
C ARG A 46 -0.63 -4.70 6.89
N ILE A 47 0.20 -5.38 7.69
CA ILE A 47 1.57 -4.93 7.99
C ILE A 47 2.39 -4.83 6.70
N VAL A 48 2.30 -5.84 5.83
CA VAL A 48 3.01 -5.88 4.54
C VAL A 48 2.63 -4.68 3.68
N LEU A 49 1.33 -4.45 3.46
CA LEU A 49 0.85 -3.36 2.61
C LEU A 49 1.20 -1.98 3.19
N ASP A 50 1.16 -1.83 4.52
CA ASP A 50 1.54 -0.56 5.16
C ASP A 50 3.03 -0.26 5.02
N LEU A 51 3.90 -1.26 5.20
CA LEU A 51 5.35 -1.10 5.02
C LEU A 51 5.71 -0.80 3.56
N ILE A 52 5.09 -1.50 2.61
CA ILE A 52 5.32 -1.25 1.17
C ILE A 52 4.91 0.17 0.80
N ARG A 53 3.74 0.62 1.27
CA ARG A 53 3.26 1.99 1.03
C ARG A 53 4.21 3.03 1.61
N GLN A 54 4.70 2.80 2.82
CA GLN A 54 5.60 3.72 3.50
C GLN A 54 6.95 3.85 2.79
N ASP A 55 7.51 2.75 2.28
CA ASP A 55 8.87 2.74 1.72
C ASP A 55 8.91 3.12 0.23
N LEU A 56 7.92 2.67 -0.55
CA LEU A 56 7.93 2.87 -2.01
C LEU A 56 7.24 4.14 -2.49
N ASP A 57 6.48 4.82 -1.62
CA ASP A 57 5.63 5.98 -1.97
C ASP A 57 4.76 5.74 -3.21
N SER A 58 4.32 4.49 -3.41
CA SER A 58 3.56 4.04 -4.59
C SER A 58 2.24 3.42 -4.14
N PRO A 59 1.13 4.19 -4.16
CA PRO A 59 -0.17 3.71 -3.69
C PRO A 59 -0.80 2.65 -4.60
N ASP A 60 -0.28 2.49 -5.82
CA ASP A 60 -0.73 1.54 -6.83
C ASP A 60 0.30 0.47 -7.15
N ALA A 61 1.28 0.25 -6.26
CA ALA A 61 2.21 -0.86 -6.39
C ALA A 61 1.46 -2.20 -6.30
N LYS A 62 1.69 -3.06 -7.29
CA LYS A 62 1.11 -4.41 -7.35
C LYS A 62 1.90 -5.33 -6.43
N VAL A 63 1.22 -6.06 -5.57
CA VAL A 63 1.84 -7.02 -4.65
C VAL A 63 1.36 -8.41 -4.99
N THR A 64 2.28 -9.35 -5.12
CA THR A 64 2.04 -10.75 -5.52
C THR A 64 2.99 -11.70 -4.79
N ALA A 65 2.77 -13.00 -4.93
CA ALA A 65 3.62 -14.09 -4.47
C ALA A 65 3.97 -14.05 -2.97
N LEU A 66 3.06 -13.55 -2.13
CA LEU A 66 3.24 -13.52 -0.68
C LEU A 66 3.36 -14.94 -0.13
N ARG A 67 4.42 -15.16 0.64
CA ARG A 67 4.66 -16.39 1.38
C ARG A 67 5.42 -16.11 2.67
N ARG A 68 5.14 -16.91 3.69
CA ARG A 68 5.90 -16.86 4.94
C ARG A 68 7.24 -17.58 4.77
N SER A 69 8.30 -16.99 5.30
CA SER A 69 9.62 -17.61 5.43
C SER A 69 10.03 -17.63 6.91
N GLY A 70 10.13 -18.82 7.47
CA GLY A 70 10.36 -18.99 8.90
C GLY A 70 9.25 -18.37 9.78
N ARG A 71 9.63 -17.82 10.93
CA ARG A 71 8.66 -17.28 11.91
C ARG A 71 8.27 -15.83 11.64
N THR A 72 9.25 -15.01 11.29
CA THR A 72 9.14 -13.54 11.33
C THR A 72 9.30 -12.89 9.96
N HIS A 73 9.56 -13.67 8.91
CA HIS A 73 9.82 -13.10 7.59
C HIS A 73 8.69 -13.42 6.60
N ILE A 74 8.46 -12.46 5.70
CA ILE A 74 7.56 -12.61 4.56
C ILE A 74 8.33 -12.26 3.30
N CYS A 75 8.20 -13.12 2.30
CA CYS A 75 8.73 -12.91 0.96
C CYS A 75 7.56 -12.61 0.01
N GLY A 76 7.83 -11.85 -1.04
CA GLY A 76 6.87 -11.61 -2.10
C GLY A 76 7.49 -10.86 -3.27
N SER A 77 6.63 -10.44 -4.18
CA SER A 77 6.97 -9.64 -5.35
C SER A 77 6.19 -8.33 -5.33
N VAL A 78 6.84 -7.25 -5.76
CA VAL A 78 6.25 -5.94 -5.93
C VAL A 78 6.55 -5.39 -7.32
N ASN A 79 5.58 -4.73 -7.95
CA ASN A 79 5.76 -4.03 -9.21
C ASN A 79 5.27 -2.59 -9.06
N VAL A 80 6.19 -1.64 -9.18
CA VAL A 80 5.92 -0.21 -9.06
C VAL A 80 5.89 0.46 -10.42
N LYS A 81 5.22 1.60 -10.50
CA LYS A 81 5.26 2.44 -11.70
C LYS A 81 6.44 3.40 -11.65
N ASN A 82 6.99 3.69 -12.82
CA ASN A 82 7.88 4.82 -13.01
C ASN A 82 7.09 6.14 -13.07
N ARG A 83 7.80 7.25 -13.26
CA ARG A 83 7.21 8.59 -13.39
C ARG A 83 6.26 8.74 -14.58
N ASP A 84 6.40 7.89 -15.59
CA ASP A 84 5.54 7.86 -16.78
C ASP A 84 4.27 7.01 -16.55
N GLY A 85 4.10 6.43 -15.36
CA GLY A 85 2.95 5.59 -15.00
C GLY A 85 3.04 4.16 -15.53
N LEU A 86 4.22 3.71 -15.97
CA LEU A 86 4.46 2.37 -16.51
C LEU A 86 5.10 1.47 -15.46
N TYR A 87 4.60 0.24 -15.33
CA TYR A 87 5.17 -0.77 -14.45
C TYR A 87 6.58 -1.16 -14.90
N THR A 88 7.54 -1.17 -13.98
CA THR A 88 8.97 -1.40 -14.26
C THR A 88 9.38 -2.87 -14.20
N GLY A 89 8.40 -3.76 -13.96
CA GLY A 89 8.60 -5.19 -13.81
C GLY A 89 8.68 -5.61 -12.33
N GLU A 90 8.34 -6.87 -12.08
CA GLU A 90 8.30 -7.41 -10.72
C GLU A 90 9.69 -7.47 -10.09
N ARG A 91 9.74 -7.18 -8.80
CA ARG A 91 10.93 -7.29 -7.95
C ARG A 91 10.58 -8.04 -6.69
N GLY A 92 11.42 -8.99 -6.35
CA GLY A 92 11.33 -9.66 -5.06
C GLY A 92 11.48 -8.65 -3.92
N PHE A 93 10.88 -8.95 -2.79
CA PHE A 93 11.13 -8.24 -1.55
C PHE A 93 11.13 -9.21 -0.37
N VAL A 94 11.72 -8.76 0.73
CA VAL A 94 11.65 -9.40 2.03
C VAL A 94 11.17 -8.41 3.07
N ILE A 95 10.31 -8.86 3.98
CA ILE A 95 9.86 -8.13 5.15
C ILE A 95 10.28 -8.89 6.40
N ASP A 96 10.85 -8.17 7.36
CA ASP A 96 11.02 -8.61 8.74
C ASP A 96 9.89 -8.00 9.57
N LEU A 97 8.99 -8.85 10.08
CA LEU A 97 7.81 -8.44 10.85
C LEU A 97 8.19 -7.91 12.24
N ASP A 98 9.24 -8.45 12.86
CA ASP A 98 9.67 -8.04 14.20
C ASP A 98 10.37 -6.68 14.13
N ALA A 99 11.27 -6.52 13.16
CA ALA A 99 11.95 -5.25 12.91
C ALA A 99 11.07 -4.21 12.20
N ARG A 100 9.89 -4.62 11.71
CA ARG A 100 8.99 -3.83 10.85
C ARG A 100 9.74 -3.18 9.68
N ARG A 101 10.58 -3.97 9.01
CA ARG A 101 11.45 -3.49 7.94
C ARG A 101 11.07 -4.12 6.61
N PHE A 102 10.94 -3.28 5.59
CA PHE A 102 10.79 -3.70 4.20
C PHE A 102 12.12 -3.56 3.46
N GLY A 103 12.40 -4.52 2.58
CA GLY A 103 13.55 -4.47 1.67
C GLY A 103 13.17 -4.99 0.29
N ARG A 104 13.04 -4.07 -0.68
CA ARG A 104 12.94 -4.42 -2.10
C ARG A 104 14.30 -4.89 -2.60
N VAL A 105 14.35 -6.00 -3.32
CA VAL A 105 15.56 -6.46 -3.98
C VAL A 105 16.02 -5.39 -4.97
N PRO A 106 17.27 -4.90 -4.86
CA PRO A 106 17.77 -3.84 -5.71
C PRO A 106 17.94 -4.30 -7.15
N ASP A 107 17.85 -3.36 -8.08
CA ASP A 107 18.17 -3.57 -9.47
C ASP A 107 19.68 -3.73 -9.70
N GLY A 108 20.08 -4.48 -10.73
CA GLY A 108 21.50 -4.67 -11.07
C GLY A 108 22.30 -3.36 -11.13
N PRO A 109 21.82 -2.30 -11.82
CA PRO A 109 22.44 -0.98 -11.83
C PRO A 109 22.65 -0.36 -10.44
N GLU A 110 21.79 -0.64 -9.47
CA GLU A 110 21.87 -0.07 -8.11
C GLU A 110 23.02 -0.69 -7.29
N LEU A 111 23.60 -1.80 -7.75
CA LEU A 111 24.69 -2.52 -7.11
C LEU A 111 26.01 -2.45 -7.91
N LEU A 112 26.12 -1.59 -8.92
CA LEU A 112 27.34 -1.51 -9.74
C LEU A 112 28.51 -0.79 -9.03
N ASN A 113 28.23 0.11 -8.09
CA ASN A 113 29.26 0.92 -7.43
C ASN A 113 29.25 0.71 -5.90
N PRO A 114 30.26 0.01 -5.34
CA PRO A 114 30.39 -0.20 -3.90
C PRO A 114 30.51 1.08 -3.07
N ARG A 115 30.89 2.21 -3.69
CA ARG A 115 31.02 3.50 -3.01
C ARG A 115 29.73 4.33 -3.05
N SER A 116 28.68 3.82 -3.68
CA SER A 116 27.39 4.53 -3.73
C SER A 116 26.73 4.54 -2.35
N VAL A 117 26.01 5.62 -2.07
CA VAL A 117 25.24 5.75 -0.83
C VAL A 117 24.19 4.64 -0.78
N GLY A 118 24.11 3.93 0.35
CA GLY A 118 23.16 2.83 0.54
C GLY A 118 23.56 1.50 -0.11
N PHE A 119 24.77 1.38 -0.68
CA PHE A 119 25.25 0.14 -1.29
C PHE A 119 25.18 -1.06 -0.32
N GLU A 120 25.75 -0.92 0.87
CA GLU A 120 25.79 -2.00 1.87
C GLU A 120 24.39 -2.44 2.33
N GLU A 121 23.45 -1.50 2.43
CA GLU A 121 22.07 -1.80 2.77
C GLU A 121 21.38 -2.60 1.66
N LYS A 122 21.53 -2.17 0.41
CA LYS A 122 20.98 -2.87 -0.76
C LYS A 122 21.57 -4.27 -0.91
N GLU A 123 22.88 -4.41 -0.70
CA GLU A 123 23.54 -5.71 -0.67
C GLU A 123 23.05 -6.60 0.48
N ALA A 124 22.82 -6.03 1.67
CA ALA A 124 22.25 -6.77 2.80
C ALA A 124 20.82 -7.25 2.52
N ILE A 125 19.98 -6.43 1.88
CA ILE A 125 18.64 -6.81 1.44
C ILE A 125 18.72 -7.96 0.42
N ARG A 126 19.58 -7.82 -0.60
CA ARG A 126 19.80 -8.87 -1.60
C ARG A 126 20.20 -10.18 -0.93
N ARG A 127 21.24 -10.19 -0.09
CA ARG A 127 21.69 -11.39 0.62
C ARG A 127 20.58 -12.00 1.49
N SER A 128 19.79 -11.18 2.16
CA SER A 128 18.66 -11.64 2.98
C SER A 128 17.58 -12.29 2.13
N TYR A 129 17.22 -11.69 1.00
CA TYR A 129 16.25 -12.24 0.06
C TYR A 129 16.71 -13.59 -0.50
N PHE A 130 17.96 -13.70 -0.96
CA PHE A 130 18.47 -14.98 -1.48
C PHE A 130 18.39 -16.09 -0.43
N ARG A 131 18.88 -15.82 0.77
CA ARG A 131 18.90 -16.79 1.88
C ARG A 131 17.50 -17.21 2.37
N LEU A 132 16.53 -16.29 2.36
CA LEU A 132 15.22 -16.51 3.00
C LEU A 132 14.11 -16.85 1.99
N CYS A 133 14.29 -16.46 0.73
CA CYS A 133 13.22 -16.48 -0.26
C CYS A 133 13.57 -17.26 -1.52
N LEU A 134 14.81 -17.72 -1.74
CA LEU A 134 15.17 -18.48 -2.94
C LEU A 134 15.61 -19.92 -2.69
N ASP A 135 15.90 -20.27 -1.44
CA ASP A 135 16.28 -21.63 -1.05
C ASP A 135 15.02 -22.40 -0.58
N ASP A 136 14.37 -23.12 -1.50
CA ASP A 136 13.39 -24.19 -1.21
C ASP A 136 14.09 -25.57 -1.20
#